data_AF-A0A0Q8NL32-F1
#
_entry.id   AF-A0A0Q8NL32-F1
#
_cell.length_a   1.000
_cell.length_b   1.000
_cell.length_c   1.000
_cell.angle_alpha   90.00
_cell.angle_beta   90.00
_cell.angle_gamma   90.00
#
_symmetry.space_group_name_H-M   'P 1'
#
loop_
_entity.id
_entity.type
_entity.pdbx_description
1 polymer ?
#
loop_
_entity_poly.entity_id
_entity_poly.type
_entity_poly.pdbx_seq_one_letter_code
_entity_poly.pdbx_strand_id
1 'polypeptide(L)'
;MLICLFLNVASSCQSDGGDKNEGGEQVNGVEKVTYTVSNEVFTNPERGFMHTWQVNSEGAAMTAASLNNLKKENVSLILRLYYLEKFKISALSQTQLDLIKTDFTRLREAGLKCVLRFAYTDAQDGSDASVAVISGHLDQLKPILEENKDVIAFVQAGFVGAWGEWYYTTNQLTTPANKKLILDKLLESFPKEVKIQVRTPKIKQDFVATTTAMDASVGYGTSNTARLGFHNDCFMASVDDYGTYINVTAEKTYISNEALYVPTGGETCPPTDVPIASCSIAEKEMTMLKWTYLNLDYYGPVLQEWRNNNCFTDFERKLGYRLSLASSSLKKEAALNGTLEFEALLNNGGFAPVYNPKNAYLILRATSGGTVYKKKLNFDVRKVVPRVTYDLKESVSLSGIPAGTYELLLKIEDSSTKLVDRPDYCIRFANTGVWEAATGFNKLSQTVIIK
;
A
#
# COMPACT_ATOMS: atom_id res chain seq x y z
N MET A 1 -0.57 -67.05 30.78
CA MET A 1 -0.07 -65.68 31.06
C MET A 1 -0.19 -64.93 29.74
N LEU A 2 -1.40 -64.53 29.32
CA LEU A 2 -2.06 -63.23 29.59
C LEU A 2 -1.13 -62.06 29.17
N ILE A 3 -1.42 -61.16 28.23
CA ILE A 3 -2.69 -60.57 27.74
C ILE A 3 -2.50 -60.06 26.29
N CYS A 4 -3.53 -60.26 25.46
CA CYS A 4 -3.75 -59.60 24.17
C CYS A 4 -4.15 -58.13 24.37
N LEU A 5 -3.75 -57.22 23.47
CA LEU A 5 -4.55 -56.04 23.19
C LEU A 5 -4.61 -55.77 21.67
N PHE A 6 -5.75 -56.12 21.10
CA PHE A 6 -6.30 -55.55 19.86
C PHE A 6 -6.79 -54.13 20.13
N LEU A 7 -6.75 -53.24 19.13
CA LEU A 7 -7.77 -52.19 18.84
C LEU A 7 -7.33 -51.49 17.54
N ASN A 8 -7.91 -51.89 16.41
CA ASN A 8 -9.10 -51.31 15.75
C ASN A 8 -8.80 -50.04 14.94
N VAL A 9 -8.78 -50.25 13.64
CA VAL A 9 -8.94 -49.27 12.57
C VAL A 9 -10.35 -48.70 12.65
N ALA A 10 -10.48 -47.38 12.73
CA ALA A 10 -11.73 -46.68 12.43
C ALA A 10 -11.44 -45.56 11.44
N SER A 11 -11.99 -45.73 10.24
CA SER A 11 -12.18 -44.70 9.24
C SER A 11 -13.24 -43.71 9.73
N SER A 12 -13.02 -42.40 9.59
CA SER A 12 -14.14 -41.47 9.44
C SER A 12 -13.81 -40.35 8.47
N CYS A 13 -14.78 -40.09 7.61
CA CYS A 13 -14.79 -39.16 6.51
C CYS A 13 -14.66 -37.68 6.93
N GLN A 14 -14.25 -36.88 5.94
CA GLN A 14 -14.66 -35.50 5.66
C GLN A 14 -15.88 -34.99 6.46
N SER A 15 -15.70 -33.81 7.06
CA SER A 15 -16.76 -32.80 7.14
C SER A 15 -16.15 -31.41 6.98
N ASP A 16 -16.65 -30.68 6.01
CA ASP A 16 -16.36 -29.27 5.73
C ASP A 16 -16.43 -28.41 7.00
N GLY A 17 -15.35 -27.67 7.28
CA GLY A 17 -15.29 -26.68 8.34
C GLY A 17 -16.00 -25.40 7.90
N GLY A 18 -17.28 -25.29 8.23
CA GLY A 18 -18.09 -24.08 8.05
C GLY A 18 -17.64 -22.91 8.91
N ASP A 19 -17.92 -21.70 8.39
CA ASP A 19 -17.86 -20.39 9.06
C ASP A 19 -18.34 -20.47 10.52
N LYS A 20 -17.46 -20.11 11.46
CA LYS A 20 -17.86 -19.82 12.84
C LYS A 20 -17.27 -18.47 13.26
N ASN A 21 -17.93 -17.40 12.84
CA ASN A 21 -17.97 -16.19 13.67
C ASN A 21 -18.97 -16.49 14.80
N GLU A 22 -18.56 -16.29 16.06
CA GLU A 22 -19.43 -16.54 17.21
C GLU A 22 -20.62 -15.55 17.18
N GLY A 23 -21.83 -16.09 17.25
CA GLY A 23 -23.08 -15.32 17.20
C GLY A 23 -23.18 -14.32 18.36
N GLY A 24 -23.67 -13.11 18.04
CA GLY A 24 -23.57 -11.94 18.89
C GLY A 24 -24.31 -12.02 20.22
N GLU A 25 -23.65 -11.53 21.28
CA GLU A 25 -24.24 -11.35 22.60
C GLU A 25 -25.13 -10.09 22.59
N GLN A 26 -26.39 -10.22 23.01
CA GLN A 26 -27.34 -9.11 23.06
C GLN A 26 -27.37 -8.49 24.45
N VAL A 27 -26.98 -7.22 24.56
CA VAL A 27 -27.14 -6.44 25.79
C VAL A 27 -27.92 -5.17 25.44
N ASN A 28 -29.10 -4.99 26.04
CA ASN A 28 -29.94 -3.79 25.88
C ASN A 28 -30.29 -3.42 24.41
N GLY A 29 -30.53 -4.41 23.54
CA GLY A 29 -30.87 -4.17 22.13
C GLY A 29 -29.70 -3.75 21.24
N VAL A 30 -28.48 -3.71 21.81
CA VAL A 30 -27.23 -3.60 21.08
C VAL A 30 -26.75 -5.00 20.74
N GLU A 31 -26.51 -5.22 19.45
CA GLU A 31 -25.89 -6.43 18.94
C GLU A 31 -24.39 -6.18 18.81
N LYS A 32 -23.57 -7.07 19.39
CA LYS A 32 -22.12 -7.02 19.30
C LYS A 32 -21.61 -8.27 18.59
N VAL A 33 -20.70 -8.09 17.63
CA VAL A 33 -20.01 -9.18 16.92
C VAL A 33 -18.52 -9.06 17.16
N THR A 34 -17.86 -10.19 17.42
CA THR A 34 -16.40 -10.33 17.45
C THR A 34 -15.95 -11.09 16.21
N TYR A 35 -14.77 -10.75 15.70
CA TYR A 35 -14.27 -11.30 14.45
C TYR A 35 -12.95 -12.04 14.66
N THR A 36 -12.80 -13.18 14.01
CA THR A 36 -11.54 -13.91 13.99
C THR A 36 -10.62 -13.37 12.90
N VAL A 37 -9.36 -13.08 13.25
CA VAL A 37 -8.33 -12.68 12.29
C VAL A 37 -7.93 -13.87 11.43
N SER A 38 -7.81 -13.67 10.12
CA SER A 38 -7.35 -14.68 9.16
C SER A 38 -5.85 -14.56 8.90
N ASN A 39 -5.18 -15.72 8.79
CA ASN A 39 -3.79 -15.84 8.35
C ASN A 39 -3.64 -16.06 6.84
N GLU A 40 -4.73 -15.97 6.07
CA GLU A 40 -4.70 -16.08 4.61
C GLU A 40 -3.81 -15.00 4.00
N VAL A 41 -2.99 -15.41 3.05
CA VAL A 41 -2.23 -14.50 2.20
C VAL A 41 -3.16 -14.00 1.09
N PHE A 42 -3.28 -12.69 0.97
CA PHE A 42 -4.10 -12.05 -0.06
C PHE A 42 -3.54 -10.68 -0.45
N THR A 43 -3.93 -10.22 -1.63
CA THR A 43 -3.59 -8.90 -2.15
C THR A 43 -4.51 -7.83 -1.61
N ASN A 44 -3.91 -6.68 -1.30
CA ASN A 44 -4.58 -5.41 -1.09
C ASN A 44 -3.79 -4.35 -1.89
N PRO A 45 -4.41 -3.25 -2.34
CA PRO A 45 -3.70 -2.25 -3.14
C PRO A 45 -2.53 -1.61 -2.37
N GLU A 46 -1.51 -1.14 -3.09
CA GLU A 46 -0.45 -0.24 -2.58
C GLU A 46 0.46 -0.83 -1.48
N ARG A 47 0.58 -2.16 -1.38
CA ARG A 47 1.39 -2.84 -0.36
C ARG A 47 1.96 -4.17 -0.83
N GLY A 48 2.90 -4.72 -0.06
CA GLY A 48 3.36 -6.09 -0.20
C GLY A 48 4.64 -6.23 -1.01
N PHE A 49 4.94 -7.45 -1.45
CA PHE A 49 6.03 -7.67 -2.38
C PHE A 49 5.70 -7.09 -3.76
N MET A 50 6.73 -6.66 -4.48
CA MET A 50 6.62 -6.14 -5.83
C MET A 50 7.72 -6.70 -6.73
N HIS A 51 7.46 -6.70 -8.04
CA HIS A 51 8.46 -6.93 -9.07
C HIS A 51 8.89 -5.61 -9.73
N THR A 52 10.13 -5.57 -10.20
CA THR A 52 10.68 -4.52 -11.03
C THR A 52 10.35 -4.77 -12.49
N TRP A 53 9.71 -3.80 -13.11
CA TRP A 53 9.33 -3.81 -14.51
C TRP A 53 9.97 -2.63 -15.21
N GLN A 54 11.15 -2.86 -15.78
CA GLN A 54 11.88 -1.83 -16.51
C GLN A 54 11.54 -1.82 -18.01
N VAL A 55 11.71 -0.68 -18.65
CA VAL A 55 11.64 -0.55 -20.12
C VAL A 55 12.57 0.58 -20.56
N ASN A 56 13.24 0.37 -21.70
CA ASN A 56 14.03 1.39 -22.37
C ASN A 56 13.14 2.31 -23.23
N SER A 57 13.72 3.42 -23.69
CA SER A 57 13.00 4.45 -24.44
C SER A 57 12.31 3.87 -25.67
N GLU A 58 10.99 4.06 -25.75
CA GLU A 58 10.12 3.57 -26.83
C GLU A 58 10.08 2.04 -26.95
N GLY A 59 10.35 1.33 -25.86
CA GLY A 59 10.24 -0.12 -25.78
C GLY A 59 8.79 -0.63 -25.75
N ALA A 60 8.63 -1.93 -25.48
CA ALA A 60 7.33 -2.57 -25.45
C ALA A 60 6.54 -2.25 -24.17
N ALA A 61 5.25 -1.96 -24.34
CA ALA A 61 4.30 -1.82 -23.24
C ALA A 61 4.02 -3.16 -22.55
N MET A 62 3.70 -3.14 -21.25
CA MET A 62 3.36 -4.32 -20.44
C MET A 62 2.16 -5.06 -21.02
N THR A 63 2.12 -6.39 -21.00
CA THR A 63 0.99 -7.14 -21.58
C THR A 63 -0.06 -7.52 -20.52
N ALA A 64 -1.33 -7.66 -20.92
CA ALA A 64 -2.35 -8.16 -20.01
C ALA A 64 -2.01 -9.55 -19.44
N ALA A 65 -1.41 -10.43 -20.24
CA ALA A 65 -0.99 -11.76 -19.81
C ALA A 65 0.09 -11.68 -18.71
N SER A 66 1.10 -10.83 -18.89
CA SER A 66 2.17 -10.66 -17.91
C SER A 66 1.68 -10.04 -16.61
N LEU A 67 0.77 -9.06 -16.68
CA LEU A 67 0.14 -8.47 -15.49
C LEU A 67 -0.79 -9.43 -14.75
N ASN A 68 -1.54 -10.27 -15.49
CA ASN A 68 -2.42 -11.27 -14.87
C ASN A 68 -1.67 -12.37 -14.13
N ASN A 69 -0.41 -12.67 -14.50
CA ASN A 69 0.41 -13.62 -13.78
C ASN A 69 0.78 -13.13 -12.37
N LEU A 70 0.96 -11.82 -12.17
CA LEU A 70 1.26 -11.24 -10.85
C LEU A 70 0.19 -11.56 -9.80
N LYS A 71 -1.09 -11.70 -10.21
CA LYS A 71 -2.17 -12.09 -9.30
C LYS A 71 -1.97 -13.49 -8.72
N LYS A 72 -1.32 -14.41 -9.45
CA LYS A 72 -1.02 -15.76 -8.96
C LYS A 72 0.05 -15.75 -7.88
N GLU A 73 0.83 -14.68 -7.79
CA GLU A 73 1.92 -14.47 -6.84
C GLU A 73 1.52 -13.52 -5.70
N ASN A 74 0.23 -13.19 -5.57
CA ASN A 74 -0.29 -12.20 -4.62
C ASN A 74 0.40 -10.81 -4.74
N VAL A 75 0.78 -10.40 -5.95
CA VAL A 75 1.37 -9.10 -6.23
C VAL A 75 0.31 -8.14 -6.76
N SER A 76 0.13 -7.01 -6.07
CA SER A 76 -0.77 -5.91 -6.46
C SER A 76 -0.04 -4.61 -6.86
N LEU A 77 1.29 -4.63 -6.75
CA LEU A 77 2.17 -3.47 -6.90
C LEU A 77 3.41 -3.86 -7.70
N ILE A 78 3.85 -3.00 -8.63
CA ILE A 78 5.14 -3.14 -9.33
C ILE A 78 5.98 -1.89 -9.17
N LEU A 79 7.30 -2.00 -9.30
CA LEU A 79 8.15 -0.87 -9.65
C LEU A 79 8.15 -0.72 -11.17
N ARG A 80 7.48 0.32 -11.70
CA ARG A 80 7.58 0.65 -13.13
C ARG A 80 8.72 1.64 -13.34
N LEU A 81 9.80 1.18 -13.92
CA LEU A 81 11.00 1.98 -14.23
C LEU A 81 11.08 2.26 -15.73
N TYR A 82 11.05 3.54 -16.10
CA TYR A 82 11.31 3.98 -17.48
C TYR A 82 12.73 4.51 -17.60
N TYR A 83 13.55 3.86 -18.41
CA TYR A 83 14.80 4.43 -18.90
C TYR A 83 14.50 5.34 -20.09
N LEU A 84 14.98 6.58 -20.00
CA LEU A 84 14.82 7.67 -20.95
C LEU A 84 16.14 7.94 -21.70
N GLU A 85 16.92 6.89 -21.93
CA GLU A 85 18.28 6.93 -22.46
C GLU A 85 18.43 7.65 -23.81
N LYS A 86 17.37 7.70 -24.62
CA LYS A 86 17.33 8.44 -25.89
C LYS A 86 17.11 9.95 -25.74
N PHE A 87 16.64 10.41 -24.58
CA PHE A 87 16.10 11.76 -24.39
C PHE A 87 17.00 12.65 -23.50
N LYS A 88 18.29 12.36 -23.40
CA LYS A 88 19.20 13.11 -22.49
C LYS A 88 19.40 14.58 -22.89
N ILE A 89 19.13 14.91 -24.15
CA ILE A 89 19.33 16.24 -24.75
C ILE A 89 18.14 16.70 -25.61
N SER A 90 17.03 15.97 -25.58
CA SER A 90 15.85 16.21 -26.41
C SER A 90 14.59 16.01 -25.57
N ALA A 91 13.45 16.51 -26.04
CA ALA A 91 12.15 16.25 -25.44
C ALA A 91 11.72 14.79 -25.64
N LEU A 92 10.84 14.28 -24.76
CA LEU A 92 10.20 12.98 -24.94
C LEU A 92 9.39 12.97 -26.25
N SER A 93 9.52 11.88 -27.02
CA SER A 93 8.71 11.67 -28.22
C SER A 93 7.26 11.35 -27.88
N GLN A 94 6.35 11.53 -28.83
CA GLN A 94 4.96 11.10 -28.67
C GLN A 94 4.86 9.59 -28.42
N THR A 95 5.70 8.79 -29.08
CA THR A 95 5.81 7.35 -28.87
C THR A 95 6.14 6.99 -27.42
N GLN A 96 7.07 7.71 -26.78
CA GLN A 96 7.39 7.50 -25.37
C GLN A 96 6.22 7.88 -24.45
N LEU A 97 5.54 8.98 -24.74
CA LEU A 97 4.37 9.41 -23.97
C LEU A 97 3.20 8.42 -24.09
N ASP A 98 2.97 7.86 -25.29
CA ASP A 98 1.91 6.88 -25.54
C ASP A 98 2.21 5.52 -24.92
N LEU A 99 3.48 5.10 -24.85
CA LEU A 99 3.92 3.94 -24.08
C LEU A 99 3.49 4.09 -22.59
N ILE A 100 3.82 5.22 -21.97
CA ILE A 100 3.49 5.48 -20.56
C ILE A 100 1.97 5.47 -20.33
N LYS A 101 1.20 6.12 -21.20
CA LYS A 101 -0.28 6.10 -21.14
C LYS A 101 -0.86 4.69 -21.27
N THR A 102 -0.32 3.91 -22.20
CA THR A 102 -0.75 2.52 -22.44
C THR A 102 -0.50 1.66 -21.21
N ASP A 103 0.67 1.79 -20.60
CA ASP A 103 1.03 1.06 -19.39
C ASP A 103 0.12 1.40 -18.21
N PHE A 104 -0.19 2.68 -17.98
CA PHE A 104 -1.14 3.08 -16.93
C PHE A 104 -2.55 2.53 -17.18
N THR A 105 -3.00 2.50 -18.44
CA THR A 105 -4.28 1.89 -18.81
C THR A 105 -4.31 0.40 -18.49
N ARG A 106 -3.24 -0.32 -18.84
CA ARG A 106 -3.15 -1.76 -18.59
C ARG A 106 -3.01 -2.12 -17.11
N LEU A 107 -2.32 -1.28 -16.32
CA LEU A 107 -2.30 -1.42 -14.86
C LEU A 107 -3.72 -1.31 -14.28
N ARG A 108 -4.49 -0.31 -14.75
CA ARG A 108 -5.88 -0.09 -14.35
C ARG A 108 -6.78 -1.27 -14.67
N GLU A 109 -6.64 -1.82 -15.86
CA GLU A 109 -7.40 -3.00 -16.30
C GLU A 109 -7.02 -4.24 -15.49
N ALA A 110 -5.72 -4.39 -15.19
CA ALA A 110 -5.22 -5.53 -14.44
C ALA A 110 -5.53 -5.48 -12.94
N GLY A 111 -5.93 -4.35 -12.36
CA GLY A 111 -6.15 -4.27 -10.91
C GLY A 111 -4.87 -4.03 -10.11
N LEU A 112 -3.88 -3.40 -10.74
CA LEU A 112 -2.57 -3.15 -10.17
C LEU A 112 -2.32 -1.64 -10.02
N LYS A 113 -1.38 -1.29 -9.16
CA LYS A 113 -0.75 0.03 -9.12
C LYS A 113 0.76 -0.08 -9.30
N CYS A 114 1.43 1.04 -9.52
CA CYS A 114 2.89 1.08 -9.57
C CYS A 114 3.50 2.04 -8.55
N VAL A 115 4.69 1.69 -8.06
CA VAL A 115 5.72 2.65 -7.69
C VAL A 115 6.37 3.10 -8.99
N LEU A 116 6.32 4.39 -9.29
CA LEU A 116 6.84 4.93 -10.55
C LEU A 116 8.26 5.48 -10.38
N ARG A 117 9.17 5.14 -11.29
CA ARG A 117 10.52 5.71 -11.36
C ARG A 117 10.91 6.01 -12.82
N PHE A 118 11.63 7.10 -13.02
CA PHE A 118 12.26 7.44 -14.30
C PHE A 118 13.77 7.52 -14.09
N ALA A 119 14.56 7.12 -15.09
CA ALA A 119 16.02 7.22 -15.09
C ALA A 119 16.54 7.45 -16.51
N TYR A 120 17.80 7.85 -16.68
CA TYR A 120 18.42 8.00 -18.01
C TYR A 120 19.43 6.92 -18.35
N THR A 121 19.87 6.15 -17.37
CA THR A 121 20.93 5.15 -17.52
C THR A 121 20.79 4.07 -16.45
N ASP A 122 21.08 2.83 -16.83
CA ASP A 122 21.23 1.65 -15.99
C ASP A 122 22.70 1.31 -15.69
N ALA A 123 23.62 2.15 -16.20
CA ALA A 123 25.05 2.03 -15.98
C ALA A 123 25.54 3.06 -14.96
N GLN A 124 26.40 2.61 -14.04
CA GLN A 124 27.04 3.44 -13.01
C GLN A 124 27.84 4.60 -13.60
N ASP A 125 28.54 4.37 -14.72
CA ASP A 125 29.35 5.36 -15.43
C ASP A 125 28.59 6.04 -16.57
N GLY A 126 27.29 5.76 -16.71
CA GLY A 126 26.45 6.34 -17.74
C GLY A 126 26.07 7.80 -17.47
N SER A 127 25.79 8.53 -18.54
CA SER A 127 25.36 9.93 -18.46
C SER A 127 23.89 10.08 -18.10
N ASP A 128 23.57 11.15 -17.37
CA ASP A 128 22.22 11.64 -17.12
C ASP A 128 21.92 12.93 -17.90
N ALA A 129 20.76 13.54 -17.67
CA ALA A 129 20.34 14.76 -18.35
C ALA A 129 20.50 16.01 -17.45
N SER A 130 20.60 17.19 -18.06
CA SER A 130 20.66 18.45 -17.30
C SER A 130 19.33 18.76 -16.59
N VAL A 131 19.36 19.66 -15.59
CA VAL A 131 18.15 20.16 -14.89
C VAL A 131 17.10 20.68 -15.87
N ALA A 132 17.53 21.36 -16.94
CA ALA A 132 16.63 21.91 -17.96
C ALA A 132 15.86 20.82 -18.71
N VAL A 133 16.56 19.73 -19.09
CA VAL A 133 15.94 18.59 -19.77
C VAL A 133 15.01 17.83 -18.83
N ILE A 134 15.43 17.58 -17.58
CA ILE A 134 14.58 16.97 -16.55
C ILE A 134 13.30 17.77 -16.35
N SER A 135 13.41 19.10 -16.25
CA SER A 135 12.25 19.97 -16.07
C SER A 135 11.30 19.91 -17.27
N GLY A 136 11.85 19.94 -18.50
CA GLY A 136 11.05 19.81 -19.72
C GLY A 136 10.32 18.46 -19.83
N HIS A 137 10.95 17.37 -19.42
CA HIS A 137 10.29 16.06 -19.35
C HIS A 137 9.16 16.04 -18.32
N LEU A 138 9.38 16.62 -17.15
CA LEU A 138 8.35 16.72 -16.12
C LEU A 138 7.15 17.55 -16.60
N ASP A 139 7.38 18.60 -17.40
CA ASP A 139 6.30 19.36 -18.05
C ASP A 139 5.50 18.51 -19.05
N GLN A 140 6.16 17.69 -19.87
CA GLN A 140 5.49 16.77 -20.80
C GLN A 140 4.71 15.66 -20.09
N LEU A 141 5.21 15.19 -18.94
CA LEU A 141 4.60 14.10 -18.17
C LEU A 141 3.43 14.58 -17.32
N LYS A 142 3.44 15.82 -16.82
CA LYS A 142 2.41 16.39 -15.93
C LYS A 142 0.96 16.07 -16.31
N PRO A 143 0.49 16.31 -17.55
CA PRO A 143 -0.90 15.97 -17.92
C PRO A 143 -1.19 14.46 -17.86
N ILE A 144 -0.21 13.62 -18.20
CA ILE A 144 -0.35 12.15 -18.16
C ILE A 144 -0.44 11.67 -16.71
N LEU A 145 0.39 12.24 -15.84
CA LEU A 145 0.42 11.94 -14.41
C LEU A 145 -0.89 12.33 -13.72
N GLU A 146 -1.45 13.50 -14.04
CA GLU A 146 -2.74 13.94 -13.52
C GLU A 146 -3.88 13.00 -13.95
N GLU A 147 -3.92 12.63 -15.23
CA GLU A 147 -4.96 11.74 -15.76
C GLU A 147 -4.89 10.32 -15.16
N ASN A 148 -3.70 9.85 -14.78
CA ASN A 148 -3.45 8.46 -14.38
C ASN A 148 -3.01 8.30 -12.92
N LYS A 149 -3.20 9.32 -12.08
CA LYS A 149 -2.83 9.30 -10.66
C LYS A 149 -3.47 8.17 -9.87
N ASP A 150 -4.58 7.63 -10.36
CA ASP A 150 -5.33 6.55 -9.73
C ASP A 150 -4.55 5.22 -9.69
N VAL A 151 -3.63 4.98 -10.63
CA VAL A 151 -2.78 3.77 -10.67
C VAL A 151 -1.35 3.99 -10.20
N ILE A 152 -1.01 5.20 -9.73
CA ILE A 152 0.29 5.51 -9.14
C ILE A 152 0.14 5.40 -7.62
N ALA A 153 0.72 4.35 -7.03
CA ALA A 153 0.75 4.20 -5.58
C ALA A 153 1.66 5.28 -4.97
N PHE A 154 2.92 5.29 -5.42
CA PHE A 154 3.98 6.19 -4.99
C PHE A 154 4.92 6.49 -6.16
N VAL A 155 5.81 7.47 -5.99
CA VAL A 155 6.85 7.81 -6.96
C VAL A 155 8.18 7.76 -6.27
N GLN A 156 9.16 7.04 -6.78
CA GLN A 156 10.54 7.23 -6.35
C GLN A 156 11.10 8.43 -7.12
N ALA A 157 11.60 9.44 -6.39
CA ALA A 157 12.21 10.61 -6.99
C ALA A 157 13.39 10.14 -7.86
N GLY A 158 13.19 10.08 -9.17
CA GLY A 158 14.13 9.51 -10.13
C GLY A 158 15.00 10.56 -10.80
N PHE A 159 15.32 10.30 -12.08
CA PHE A 159 16.01 11.16 -13.06
C PHE A 159 17.49 11.44 -12.78
N VAL A 160 17.92 11.51 -11.53
CA VAL A 160 19.27 11.94 -11.18
C VAL A 160 20.21 10.75 -11.15
N GLY A 161 21.22 10.78 -12.04
CA GLY A 161 22.30 9.80 -12.10
C GLY A 161 21.88 8.36 -12.42
N ALA A 162 22.75 7.40 -12.08
CA ALA A 162 22.54 6.00 -12.40
C ALA A 162 21.29 5.46 -11.69
N TRP A 163 20.47 4.70 -12.45
CA TRP A 163 19.18 4.12 -12.02
C TRP A 163 18.16 5.13 -11.49
N GLY A 164 18.45 6.44 -11.60
CA GLY A 164 17.65 7.52 -11.02
C GLY A 164 17.79 7.67 -9.50
N GLU A 165 18.87 7.16 -8.89
CA GLU A 165 19.03 7.04 -7.44
C GLU A 165 19.76 8.21 -6.76
N TRP A 166 19.94 9.31 -7.47
CA TRP A 166 20.55 10.54 -6.94
C TRP A 166 22.04 10.39 -6.62
N TYR A 167 22.71 9.50 -7.34
CA TYR A 167 24.16 9.32 -7.29
C TYR A 167 24.72 9.01 -8.69
N TYR A 168 26.04 9.12 -8.87
CA TYR A 168 26.69 8.94 -10.17
C TYR A 168 26.13 9.84 -11.30
N THR A 169 26.11 11.16 -11.06
CA THR A 169 25.61 12.15 -12.03
C THR A 169 26.75 12.79 -12.82
N THR A 170 26.52 12.98 -14.12
CA THR A 170 27.45 13.73 -15.01
C THR A 170 27.11 15.22 -15.11
N ASN A 171 25.98 15.65 -14.54
CA ASN A 171 25.46 17.01 -14.61
C ASN A 171 25.53 17.77 -13.25
N GLN A 172 26.31 17.28 -12.28
CA GLN A 172 26.47 17.89 -10.95
C GLN A 172 25.14 18.10 -10.21
N LEU A 173 24.19 17.18 -10.40
CA LEU A 173 22.81 17.31 -9.90
C LEU A 173 22.67 17.05 -8.39
N THR A 174 23.73 16.59 -7.74
CA THR A 174 23.71 16.23 -6.31
C THR A 174 24.05 17.39 -5.37
N THR A 175 24.32 18.58 -5.90
CA THR A 175 24.48 19.80 -5.09
C THR A 175 23.17 20.16 -4.38
N PRO A 176 23.20 20.79 -3.18
CA PRO A 176 21.98 21.17 -2.47
C PRO A 176 21.00 22.02 -3.31
N ALA A 177 21.52 22.95 -4.10
CA ALA A 177 20.72 23.80 -4.99
C ALA A 177 20.01 22.99 -6.08
N ASN A 178 20.73 22.11 -6.79
CA ASN A 178 20.13 21.29 -7.85
C ASN A 178 19.14 20.27 -7.29
N LYS A 179 19.47 19.64 -6.15
CA LYS A 179 18.55 18.75 -5.45
C LYS A 179 17.23 19.44 -5.12
N LYS A 180 17.30 20.66 -4.58
CA LYS A 180 16.12 21.45 -4.27
C LYS A 180 15.30 21.79 -5.52
N LEU A 181 15.95 22.29 -6.58
CA LEU A 181 15.26 22.63 -7.84
C LEU A 181 14.52 21.42 -8.44
N ILE A 182 15.15 20.25 -8.46
CA ILE A 182 14.55 19.03 -9.02
C ILE A 182 13.40 18.54 -8.13
N LEU A 183 13.55 18.55 -6.79
CA LEU A 183 12.46 18.18 -5.88
C LEU A 183 11.28 19.13 -5.97
N ASP A 184 11.52 20.45 -6.03
CA ASP A 184 10.46 21.43 -6.23
C ASP A 184 9.70 21.14 -7.54
N LYS A 185 10.44 20.86 -8.63
CA LYS A 185 9.81 20.54 -9.93
C LYS A 185 9.03 19.23 -9.90
N LEU A 186 9.54 18.19 -9.23
CA LEU A 186 8.82 16.93 -9.04
C LEU A 186 7.50 17.16 -8.28
N LEU A 187 7.55 17.87 -7.15
CA LEU A 187 6.36 18.18 -6.34
C LEU A 187 5.34 19.06 -7.09
N GLU A 188 5.80 19.93 -7.99
CA GLU A 188 4.96 20.75 -8.86
C GLU A 188 4.31 19.96 -10.02
N SER A 189 4.99 18.92 -10.51
CA SER A 189 4.57 18.16 -11.70
C SER A 189 3.70 16.95 -11.36
N PHE A 190 3.87 16.38 -10.17
CA PHE A 190 3.03 15.28 -9.69
C PHE A 190 1.78 15.79 -8.97
N PRO A 191 0.62 15.12 -9.12
CA PRO A 191 -0.62 15.48 -8.43
C PRO A 191 -0.46 15.50 -6.91
N LYS A 192 -1.17 16.41 -6.23
CA LYS A 192 -1.01 16.65 -4.78
C LYS A 192 -1.32 15.43 -3.91
N GLU A 193 -2.10 14.50 -4.43
CA GLU A 193 -2.47 13.23 -3.79
C GLU A 193 -1.36 12.19 -3.87
N VAL A 194 -0.44 12.30 -4.83
CA VAL A 194 0.66 11.36 -5.04
C VAL A 194 1.85 11.74 -4.14
N LYS A 195 2.36 10.75 -3.42
CA LYS A 195 3.54 10.86 -2.56
C LYS A 195 4.81 10.49 -3.34
N ILE A 196 5.89 11.22 -3.06
CA ILE A 196 7.19 11.10 -3.71
C ILE A 196 8.21 10.65 -2.67
N GLN A 197 9.01 9.63 -2.96
CA GLN A 197 9.97 9.02 -2.06
C GLN A 197 11.38 9.42 -2.44
N VAL A 198 12.13 9.99 -1.51
CA VAL A 198 13.56 10.30 -1.71
C VAL A 198 14.46 9.17 -1.23
N ARG A 199 15.64 9.03 -1.83
CA ARG A 199 16.58 7.93 -1.57
C ARG A 199 17.15 7.93 -0.15
N THR A 200 17.32 9.10 0.47
CA THR A 200 17.88 9.22 1.82
C THR A 200 17.09 10.21 2.68
N PRO A 201 17.01 9.99 4.00
CA PRO A 201 16.36 10.93 4.92
C PRO A 201 17.02 12.32 4.88
N LYS A 202 18.34 12.38 4.70
CA LYS A 202 19.08 13.64 4.55
C LYS A 202 18.55 14.51 3.41
N ILE A 203 18.16 13.92 2.27
CA ILE A 203 17.57 14.68 1.15
C ILE A 203 16.28 15.38 1.59
N LYS A 204 15.40 14.68 2.33
CA LYS A 204 14.17 15.30 2.85
C LYS A 204 14.50 16.38 3.88
N GLN A 205 15.36 16.09 4.85
CA GLN A 205 15.73 17.01 5.93
C GLN A 205 16.31 18.32 5.38
N ASP A 206 17.17 18.25 4.37
CA ASP A 206 17.74 19.43 3.71
C ASP A 206 16.66 20.22 2.95
N PHE A 207 15.75 19.54 2.27
CA PHE A 207 14.68 20.17 1.52
C PHE A 207 13.69 20.92 2.43
N VAL A 208 13.31 20.32 3.56
CA VAL A 208 12.38 20.92 4.53
C VAL A 208 13.08 21.78 5.58
N ALA A 209 14.42 21.83 5.55
CA ALA A 209 15.27 22.55 6.49
C ALA A 209 15.02 22.18 7.97
N THR A 210 14.79 20.90 8.26
CA THR A 210 14.61 20.40 9.63
C THR A 210 14.94 18.91 9.76
N THR A 211 15.44 18.51 10.93
CA THR A 211 15.63 17.10 11.32
C THR A 211 14.51 16.59 12.24
N THR A 212 13.55 17.46 12.61
CA THR A 212 12.37 17.08 13.40
C THR A 212 11.34 16.46 12.49
N ALA A 213 10.89 15.24 12.83
CA ALA A 213 9.83 14.55 12.11
C ALA A 213 8.50 15.31 12.20
N MET A 214 7.74 15.31 11.10
CA MET A 214 6.40 15.87 11.08
C MET A 214 5.42 15.07 11.95
N ASP A 215 4.37 15.75 12.43
CA ASP A 215 3.27 15.14 13.17
C ASP A 215 1.97 15.09 12.35
N ALA A 216 0.88 14.67 12.98
CA ALA A 216 -0.44 14.53 12.35
C ALA A 216 -1.03 15.85 11.81
N SER A 217 -0.62 17.02 12.34
CA SER A 217 -1.11 18.32 11.87
C SER A 217 -0.61 18.63 10.44
N VAL A 218 0.51 18.03 10.05
CA VAL A 218 1.09 18.15 8.71
C VAL A 218 0.84 16.88 7.89
N GLY A 219 1.12 15.71 8.47
CA GLY A 219 1.27 14.44 7.75
C GLY A 219 0.03 13.93 7.00
N TYR A 220 -1.18 14.31 7.44
CA TYR A 220 -2.41 13.93 6.75
C TYR A 220 -2.83 14.90 5.63
N GLY A 221 -2.14 16.04 5.50
CA GLY A 221 -2.38 17.07 4.50
C GLY A 221 -1.68 16.81 3.16
N THR A 222 -1.62 17.85 2.33
CA THR A 222 -1.02 17.82 0.99
C THR A 222 0.13 18.81 0.83
N SER A 223 0.76 19.23 1.93
CA SER A 223 1.95 20.08 1.87
C SER A 223 3.11 19.31 1.25
N ASN A 224 4.13 20.01 0.76
CA ASN A 224 5.32 19.37 0.21
C ASN A 224 5.99 18.42 1.23
N THR A 225 6.06 18.82 2.51
CA THR A 225 6.57 17.97 3.60
C THR A 225 5.76 16.68 3.77
N ALA A 226 4.43 16.76 3.71
CA ALA A 226 3.51 15.63 3.85
C ALA A 226 3.49 14.69 2.62
N ARG A 227 4.11 15.13 1.51
CA ARG A 227 4.20 14.36 0.27
C ARG A 227 5.54 13.66 0.09
N LEU A 228 6.55 13.96 0.90
CA LEU A 228 7.89 13.37 0.78
C LEU A 228 8.06 12.15 1.70
N GLY A 229 8.11 10.95 1.15
CA GLY A 229 8.48 9.71 1.84
C GLY A 229 9.90 9.26 1.54
N PHE A 230 10.18 7.98 1.75
CA PHE A 230 11.53 7.42 1.62
C PHE A 230 11.52 6.13 0.80
N HIS A 231 12.58 5.91 0.06
CA HIS A 231 12.90 4.56 -0.40
C HIS A 231 14.35 4.24 -0.06
N ASN A 232 14.60 3.02 0.39
CA ASN A 232 15.93 2.55 0.73
C ASN A 232 16.28 1.33 -0.12
N ASP A 233 17.33 1.51 -0.89
CA ASP A 233 17.69 0.67 -2.01
C ASP A 233 18.68 -0.42 -1.65
N CYS A 234 19.06 -0.52 -0.36
CA CYS A 234 19.90 -1.58 0.18
C CYS A 234 19.53 -1.88 1.63
N PHE A 235 18.25 -2.17 1.85
CA PHE A 235 17.66 -2.44 3.16
C PHE A 235 18.42 -3.52 3.93
N MET A 236 18.99 -3.13 5.08
CA MET A 236 19.80 -3.97 5.98
C MET A 236 21.07 -4.58 5.35
N ALA A 237 21.62 -3.97 4.30
CA ALA A 237 22.78 -4.53 3.59
C ALA A 237 24.13 -4.11 4.18
N SER A 238 24.19 -3.06 5.00
CA SER A 238 25.38 -2.66 5.76
C SER A 238 24.93 -1.92 7.02
N VAL A 239 25.89 -1.41 7.82
CA VAL A 239 25.55 -0.59 9.00
C VAL A 239 24.70 0.63 8.63
N ASP A 240 24.90 1.18 7.44
CA ASP A 240 24.27 2.40 6.94
C ASP A 240 23.41 2.19 5.68
N ASP A 241 23.14 0.93 5.31
CA ASP A 241 22.40 0.53 4.11
C ASP A 241 22.97 1.17 2.83
N TYR A 242 24.27 0.99 2.61
CA TYR A 242 25.05 1.52 1.48
C TYR A 242 24.95 3.04 1.38
N GLY A 243 25.21 3.73 2.49
CA GLY A 243 25.18 5.19 2.55
C GLY A 243 23.77 5.81 2.53
N THR A 244 22.72 5.01 2.79
CA THR A 244 21.37 5.53 3.02
C THR A 244 21.35 6.46 4.23
N TYR A 245 22.05 6.08 5.29
CA TYR A 245 22.09 6.80 6.56
C TYR A 245 23.47 7.40 6.82
N ILE A 246 23.51 8.67 7.22
CA ILE A 246 24.70 9.32 7.77
C ILE A 246 24.74 9.12 9.29
N ASN A 247 23.59 9.31 9.95
CA ASN A 247 23.41 9.05 11.37
C ASN A 247 22.29 8.03 11.55
N VAL A 248 22.67 6.75 11.48
CA VAL A 248 21.77 5.59 11.49
C VAL A 248 20.68 5.71 12.55
N THR A 249 21.04 5.95 13.82
CA THR A 249 20.06 5.99 14.91
C THR A 249 19.10 7.18 14.78
N ALA A 250 19.62 8.39 14.53
CA ALA A 250 18.79 9.58 14.45
C ALA A 250 17.88 9.56 13.23
N GLU A 251 18.38 9.13 12.09
CA GLU A 251 17.65 9.11 10.82
C GLU A 251 16.63 7.97 10.75
N LYS A 252 16.92 6.79 11.29
CA LYS A 252 15.90 5.73 11.43
C LYS A 252 14.79 6.16 12.40
N THR A 253 15.11 6.92 13.45
CA THR A 253 14.10 7.51 14.36
C THR A 253 13.24 8.53 13.63
N TYR A 254 13.86 9.42 12.84
CA TYR A 254 13.15 10.38 11.98
C TYR A 254 12.18 9.67 11.02
N ILE A 255 12.67 8.67 10.27
CA ILE A 255 11.82 7.87 9.37
C ILE A 255 10.72 7.14 10.14
N SER A 256 11.01 6.52 11.29
CA SER A 256 9.99 5.81 12.08
C SER A 256 8.80 6.71 12.42
N ASN A 257 9.04 7.99 12.73
CA ASN A 257 7.97 8.94 13.06
C ASN A 257 7.24 9.44 11.81
N GLU A 258 7.99 9.79 10.76
CA GLU A 258 7.47 10.26 9.47
C GLU A 258 6.64 9.17 8.76
N ALA A 259 7.05 7.91 8.87
CA ALA A 259 6.46 6.79 8.16
C ALA A 259 5.06 6.39 8.68
N LEU A 260 4.54 7.07 9.70
CA LEU A 260 3.12 7.06 10.03
C LEU A 260 2.26 7.79 8.98
N TYR A 261 2.87 8.67 8.18
CA TYR A 261 2.17 9.56 7.27
C TYR A 261 2.67 9.45 5.82
N VAL A 262 3.93 9.09 5.60
CA VAL A 262 4.54 8.93 4.26
C VAL A 262 5.13 7.53 4.06
N PRO A 263 5.14 6.98 2.84
CA PRO A 263 5.58 5.61 2.60
C PRO A 263 7.08 5.43 2.74
N THR A 264 7.47 4.26 3.24
CA THR A 264 8.85 3.74 3.22
C THR A 264 8.84 2.36 2.55
N GLY A 265 9.73 2.12 1.60
CA GLY A 265 9.89 0.81 0.96
C GLY A 265 11.22 0.73 0.20
N GLY A 266 11.43 -0.35 -0.56
CA GLY A 266 12.64 -0.49 -1.36
C GLY A 266 13.04 -1.94 -1.57
N GLU A 267 14.33 -2.25 -1.43
CA GLU A 267 14.88 -3.56 -1.78
C GLU A 267 16.08 -3.97 -0.93
N THR A 268 16.43 -5.25 -0.99
CA THR A 268 17.60 -5.82 -0.31
C THR A 268 18.80 -5.86 -1.25
N CYS A 269 20.02 -5.66 -0.74
CA CYS A 269 21.29 -5.79 -1.48
C CYS A 269 22.17 -6.91 -0.91
N PRO A 270 23.28 -7.28 -1.60
CA PRO A 270 24.33 -8.09 -1.00
C PRO A 270 24.81 -7.51 0.35
N PRO A 271 24.80 -8.27 1.45
CA PRO A 271 25.33 -7.79 2.71
C PRO A 271 26.83 -7.49 2.62
N THR A 272 27.28 -6.43 3.28
CA THR A 272 28.67 -6.02 3.38
C THR A 272 29.00 -5.68 4.83
N ASP A 273 30.00 -6.35 5.38
CA ASP A 273 30.44 -6.25 6.77
C ASP A 273 29.33 -6.51 7.83
N VAL A 274 28.22 -7.10 7.41
CA VAL A 274 27.10 -7.54 8.24
C VAL A 274 26.60 -8.90 7.75
N PRO A 275 26.03 -9.75 8.63
CA PRO A 275 25.39 -11.00 8.19
C PRO A 275 24.10 -10.72 7.42
N ILE A 276 23.63 -11.71 6.64
CA ILE A 276 22.25 -11.69 6.12
C ILE A 276 21.28 -11.51 7.29
N ALA A 277 20.35 -10.57 7.17
CA ALA A 277 19.38 -10.29 8.21
C ALA A 277 18.48 -11.51 8.47
N SER A 278 18.47 -12.00 9.70
CA SER A 278 17.54 -13.05 10.14
C SER A 278 16.09 -12.56 10.14
N CYS A 279 15.13 -13.48 10.28
CA CYS A 279 13.72 -13.15 10.41
C CYS A 279 13.44 -12.12 11.52
N SER A 280 14.06 -12.28 12.70
CA SER A 280 13.83 -11.38 13.84
C SER A 280 14.41 -9.98 13.62
N ILE A 281 15.57 -9.89 12.95
CA ILE A 281 16.17 -8.61 12.57
C ILE A 281 15.29 -7.91 11.54
N ALA A 282 14.90 -8.62 10.48
CA ALA A 282 14.05 -8.08 9.43
C ALA A 282 12.69 -7.62 9.96
N GLU A 283 12.02 -8.40 10.81
CA GLU A 283 10.73 -8.02 11.40
C GLU A 283 10.84 -6.76 12.27
N LYS A 284 11.89 -6.67 13.09
CA LYS A 284 12.14 -5.51 13.95
C LYS A 284 12.36 -4.25 13.11
N GLU A 285 13.17 -4.36 12.07
CA GLU A 285 13.51 -3.24 11.20
C GLU A 285 12.30 -2.78 10.37
N MET A 286 11.55 -3.72 9.77
CA MET A 286 10.33 -3.41 9.01
C MET A 286 9.25 -2.78 9.90
N THR A 287 9.12 -3.24 11.16
CA THR A 287 8.25 -2.61 12.16
C THR A 287 8.69 -1.19 12.48
N MET A 288 10.00 -0.99 12.71
CA MET A 288 10.55 0.33 13.06
C MET A 288 10.31 1.33 11.94
N LEU A 289 10.60 0.95 10.69
CA LEU A 289 10.53 1.86 9.54
C LEU A 289 9.16 1.95 8.87
N LYS A 290 8.18 1.18 9.37
CA LYS A 290 6.84 1.02 8.79
C LYS A 290 6.91 0.65 7.31
N TRP A 291 7.58 -0.48 7.04
CA TRP A 291 7.93 -0.89 5.70
C TRP A 291 6.72 -1.32 4.87
N THR A 292 6.53 -0.68 3.72
CA THR A 292 5.29 -0.73 2.92
C THR A 292 5.34 -1.79 1.84
N TYR A 293 6.45 -1.85 1.13
CA TYR A 293 6.68 -2.76 0.02
C TYR A 293 8.14 -3.17 -0.07
N LEU A 294 8.41 -4.35 -0.62
CA LEU A 294 9.78 -4.82 -0.86
C LEU A 294 9.90 -5.43 -2.26
N ASN A 295 10.94 -5.04 -3.00
CA ASN A 295 11.27 -5.61 -4.31
C ASN A 295 11.75 -7.07 -4.18
N LEU A 296 11.30 -7.93 -5.09
CA LEU A 296 11.69 -9.34 -5.13
C LEU A 296 12.91 -9.62 -6.00
N ASP A 297 13.26 -8.72 -6.91
CA ASP A 297 14.07 -9.09 -8.07
C ASP A 297 15.58 -8.81 -7.92
N TYR A 298 15.98 -7.84 -7.08
CA TYR A 298 17.38 -7.39 -7.08
C TYR A 298 18.35 -8.38 -6.40
N TYR A 299 18.11 -8.76 -5.14
CA TYR A 299 19.00 -9.68 -4.41
C TYR A 299 18.27 -10.85 -3.74
N GLY A 300 18.12 -11.94 -4.48
CA GLY A 300 17.42 -13.16 -4.06
C GLY A 300 17.94 -13.86 -2.78
N PRO A 301 19.25 -13.90 -2.47
CA PRO A 301 19.74 -14.69 -1.32
C PRO A 301 19.18 -14.27 0.05
N VAL A 302 18.93 -12.99 0.29
CA VAL A 302 18.28 -12.53 1.54
C VAL A 302 16.85 -13.05 1.62
N LEU A 303 16.11 -13.00 0.51
CA LEU A 303 14.75 -13.52 0.43
C LEU A 303 14.71 -15.05 0.62
N GLN A 304 15.71 -15.75 0.08
CA GLN A 304 15.82 -17.19 0.25
C GLN A 304 16.10 -17.57 1.70
N GLU A 305 16.90 -16.80 2.43
CA GLU A 305 17.10 -17.00 3.87
C GLU A 305 15.76 -16.90 4.63
N TRP A 306 14.93 -15.92 4.31
CA TRP A 306 13.61 -15.78 4.94
C TRP A 306 12.63 -16.90 4.56
N ARG A 307 12.74 -17.44 3.35
CA ARG A 307 11.98 -18.63 2.94
C ARG A 307 12.42 -19.87 3.72
N ASN A 308 13.73 -20.10 3.82
CA ASN A 308 14.31 -21.23 4.54
C ASN A 308 13.95 -21.21 6.04
N ASN A 309 13.75 -20.02 6.61
CA ASN A 309 13.40 -19.83 8.02
C ASN A 309 11.89 -19.55 8.24
N ASN A 310 11.03 -19.82 7.24
CA ASN A 310 9.56 -19.75 7.33
C ASN A 310 8.97 -18.36 7.70
N CYS A 311 9.71 -17.26 7.53
CA CYS A 311 9.20 -15.90 7.78
C CYS A 311 8.81 -15.14 6.51
N PHE A 312 9.18 -15.63 5.32
CA PHE A 312 8.83 -14.98 4.05
C PHE A 312 7.30 -14.78 3.89
N THR A 313 6.51 -15.82 4.13
CA THR A 313 5.03 -15.73 4.05
C THR A 313 4.45 -14.81 5.14
N ASP A 314 5.14 -14.67 6.28
CA ASP A 314 4.72 -13.71 7.30
C ASP A 314 4.98 -12.26 6.87
N PHE A 315 6.13 -12.00 6.24
CA PHE A 315 6.42 -10.70 5.62
C PHE A 315 5.45 -10.41 4.47
N GLU A 316 5.10 -11.41 3.65
CA GLU A 316 4.07 -11.27 2.61
C GLU A 316 2.73 -10.80 3.17
N ARG A 317 2.35 -11.24 4.38
CA ARG A 317 1.14 -10.76 5.06
C ARG A 317 1.32 -9.37 5.66
N LYS A 318 2.48 -9.08 6.25
CA LYS A 318 2.71 -7.91 7.11
C LYS A 318 3.24 -6.68 6.38
N LEU A 319 3.90 -6.80 5.23
CA LEU A 319 4.37 -5.65 4.44
C LEU A 319 3.24 -4.66 4.18
N GLY A 320 3.41 -3.38 4.48
CA GLY A 320 2.33 -2.39 4.38
C GLY A 320 1.25 -2.59 5.46
N TYR A 321 -0.01 -2.33 5.10
CA TYR A 321 -1.12 -2.47 6.03
C TYR A 321 -1.77 -3.86 5.99
N ARG A 322 -2.34 -4.29 7.11
CA ARG A 322 -3.21 -5.48 7.19
C ARG A 322 -4.33 -5.23 8.18
N LEU A 323 -5.42 -4.65 7.68
CA LEU A 323 -6.54 -4.23 8.53
C LEU A 323 -7.43 -5.42 8.89
N SER A 324 -7.93 -5.45 10.12
CA SER A 324 -8.92 -6.42 10.59
C SER A 324 -9.90 -5.78 11.55
N LEU A 325 -11.16 -6.21 11.51
CA LEU A 325 -12.12 -5.95 12.57
C LEU A 325 -11.77 -6.80 13.79
N ALA A 326 -11.81 -6.20 14.98
CA ALA A 326 -11.77 -6.91 16.25
C ALA A 326 -13.19 -7.15 16.76
N SER A 327 -14.01 -6.10 16.74
CA SER A 327 -15.44 -6.16 17.04
C SER A 327 -16.22 -5.06 16.36
N SER A 328 -17.54 -5.21 16.27
CA SER A 328 -18.49 -4.16 15.91
C SER A 328 -19.72 -4.23 16.79
N SER A 329 -20.39 -3.09 16.96
CA SER A 329 -21.63 -3.00 17.73
C SER A 329 -22.55 -1.92 17.19
N LEU A 330 -23.86 -2.22 17.23
CA LEU A 330 -24.92 -1.32 16.81
C LEU A 330 -26.26 -1.69 17.45
N LYS A 331 -27.20 -0.76 17.45
CA LYS A 331 -28.60 -1.05 17.83
C LYS A 331 -29.31 -1.77 16.71
N LYS A 332 -29.98 -2.89 17.05
CA LYS A 332 -30.66 -3.74 16.07
C LYS A 332 -31.85 -3.07 15.37
N GLU A 333 -32.42 -2.05 16.00
CA GLU A 333 -33.54 -1.29 15.46
C GLU A 333 -33.17 0.18 15.30
N ALA A 334 -33.60 0.78 14.20
CA ALA A 334 -33.44 2.19 13.92
C ALA A 334 -34.74 2.77 13.34
N ALA A 335 -35.01 4.04 13.66
CA ALA A 335 -36.18 4.74 13.14
C ALA A 335 -36.02 5.03 11.64
N LEU A 336 -37.12 4.99 10.90
CA LEU A 336 -37.19 5.42 9.51
C LEU A 336 -36.66 6.86 9.35
N ASN A 337 -35.76 7.07 8.39
CA ASN A 337 -35.04 8.34 8.17
C ASN A 337 -34.24 8.86 9.38
N GLY A 338 -34.08 8.06 10.43
CA GLY A 338 -33.30 8.39 11.61
C GLY A 338 -31.80 8.20 11.39
N THR A 339 -31.12 7.89 12.48
CA THR A 339 -29.67 7.73 12.52
C THR A 339 -29.32 6.38 13.14
N LEU A 340 -28.32 5.71 12.55
CA LEU A 340 -27.73 4.49 13.07
C LEU A 340 -26.36 4.82 13.67
N GLU A 341 -26.22 4.60 14.98
CA GLU A 341 -24.92 4.65 15.64
C GLU A 341 -24.18 3.33 15.38
N PHE A 342 -23.05 3.42 14.70
CA PHE A 342 -22.19 2.30 14.34
C PHE A 342 -20.84 2.44 15.03
N GLU A 343 -20.45 1.43 15.78
CA GLU A 343 -19.15 1.36 16.44
C GLU A 343 -18.38 0.12 15.96
N ALA A 344 -17.07 0.27 15.75
CA ALA A 344 -16.18 -0.83 15.44
C ALA A 344 -14.77 -0.60 16.00
N LEU A 345 -14.14 -1.68 16.44
CA LEU A 345 -12.72 -1.69 16.78
C LEU A 345 -11.95 -2.31 15.62
N LEU A 346 -10.97 -1.58 15.09
CA LEU A 346 -10.11 -2.01 14.00
C LEU A 346 -8.67 -2.15 14.48
N ASN A 347 -7.97 -3.15 13.97
CA ASN A 347 -6.54 -3.33 14.16
C ASN A 347 -5.82 -3.26 12.81
N ASN A 348 -4.54 -2.87 12.85
CA ASN A 348 -3.62 -3.04 11.73
C ASN A 348 -2.48 -3.97 12.15
N GLY A 349 -2.51 -5.20 11.63
CA GLY A 349 -1.49 -6.22 11.86
C GLY A 349 -0.29 -6.15 10.91
N GLY A 350 -0.26 -5.16 10.01
CA GLY A 350 0.86 -4.92 9.11
C GLY A 350 1.94 -4.03 9.72
N PHE A 351 3.02 -3.80 8.98
CA PHE A 351 4.13 -2.94 9.37
C PHE A 351 3.82 -1.46 9.17
N ALA A 352 2.94 -1.10 8.22
CA ALA A 352 2.69 0.29 7.82
C ALA A 352 1.19 0.66 7.82
N PRO A 353 0.85 1.96 7.92
CA PRO A 353 -0.50 2.45 7.67
C PRO A 353 -0.92 2.39 6.19
N VAL A 354 -2.20 2.65 5.94
CA VAL A 354 -2.65 3.05 4.59
C VAL A 354 -2.18 4.49 4.34
N TYR A 355 -1.57 4.77 3.19
CA TYR A 355 -1.04 6.10 2.90
C TYR A 355 -1.95 6.95 2.02
N ASN A 356 -2.58 6.36 1.01
CA ASN A 356 -3.41 7.09 0.06
C ASN A 356 -4.86 7.16 0.54
N PRO A 357 -5.52 8.32 0.49
CA PRO A 357 -6.91 8.47 0.90
C PRO A 357 -7.84 7.45 0.24
N LYS A 358 -8.82 6.97 1.00
CA LYS A 358 -9.85 6.02 0.56
C LYS A 358 -11.22 6.56 0.96
N ASN A 359 -12.27 6.12 0.26
CA ASN A 359 -13.64 6.39 0.68
C ASN A 359 -14.19 5.17 1.42
N ALA A 360 -14.71 5.38 2.63
CA ALA A 360 -15.34 4.34 3.42
C ALA A 360 -16.87 4.51 3.44
N TYR A 361 -17.58 3.38 3.40
CA TYR A 361 -19.03 3.34 3.38
C TYR A 361 -19.56 2.22 4.26
N LEU A 362 -20.66 2.52 4.97
CA LEU A 362 -21.55 1.50 5.48
C LEU A 362 -22.54 1.14 4.36
N ILE A 363 -22.62 -0.15 4.09
CA ILE A 363 -23.49 -0.74 3.08
C ILE A 363 -24.65 -1.40 3.79
N LEU A 364 -25.87 -1.03 3.39
CA LEU A 364 -27.11 -1.67 3.84
C LEU A 364 -27.69 -2.42 2.65
N ARG A 365 -27.61 -3.76 2.70
CA ARG A 365 -28.17 -4.64 1.66
C ARG A 365 -29.49 -5.21 2.17
N ALA A 366 -30.60 -4.89 1.50
CA ALA A 366 -31.91 -5.41 1.87
C ALA A 366 -31.90 -6.95 1.83
N THR A 367 -32.35 -7.60 2.90
CA THR A 367 -32.43 -9.07 2.95
C THR A 367 -33.49 -9.61 2.00
N SER A 368 -34.51 -8.80 1.69
CA SER A 368 -35.48 -9.04 0.63
C SER A 368 -35.06 -8.29 -0.64
N GLY A 369 -34.91 -9.01 -1.76
CA GLY A 369 -34.62 -8.43 -3.08
C GLY A 369 -33.17 -7.96 -3.32
N GLY A 370 -32.35 -7.84 -2.27
CA GLY A 370 -30.90 -7.58 -2.41
C GLY A 370 -30.50 -6.14 -2.76
N THR A 371 -31.44 -5.19 -2.76
CA THR A 371 -31.17 -3.77 -3.04
C THR A 371 -30.11 -3.22 -2.09
N VAL A 372 -29.11 -2.51 -2.63
CA VAL A 372 -27.99 -1.96 -1.86
C VAL A 372 -28.15 -0.46 -1.69
N TYR A 373 -28.03 0.01 -0.45
CA TYR A 373 -27.90 1.42 -0.09
C TYR A 373 -26.50 1.68 0.46
N LYS A 374 -25.86 2.76 0.01
CA LYS A 374 -24.48 3.11 0.35
C LYS A 374 -24.45 4.42 1.12
N LYS A 375 -23.95 4.42 2.35
CA LYS A 375 -23.83 5.59 3.22
C LYS A 375 -22.37 5.91 3.52
N LYS A 376 -21.92 7.11 3.13
CA LYS A 376 -20.53 7.54 3.31
C LYS A 376 -20.23 7.74 4.79
N LEU A 377 -19.06 7.27 5.22
CA LEU A 377 -18.54 7.46 6.58
C LEU A 377 -17.53 8.60 6.60
N ASN A 378 -17.30 9.20 7.77
CA ASN A 378 -16.22 10.18 8.00
C ASN A 378 -14.87 9.51 8.33
N PHE A 379 -14.82 8.18 8.21
CA PHE A 379 -13.68 7.34 8.52
C PHE A 379 -12.48 7.56 7.59
N ASP A 380 -11.38 8.09 8.16
CA ASP A 380 -10.08 8.15 7.51
C ASP A 380 -9.25 6.90 7.84
N VAL A 381 -9.20 5.95 6.90
CA VAL A 381 -8.50 4.67 7.08
C VAL A 381 -6.99 4.83 7.33
N ARG A 382 -6.39 5.98 6.97
CA ARG A 382 -4.98 6.27 7.22
C ARG A 382 -4.65 6.37 8.72
N LYS A 383 -5.68 6.52 9.57
CA LYS A 383 -5.54 6.58 11.04
C LYS A 383 -5.49 5.20 11.70
N VAL A 384 -5.77 4.11 10.97
CA VAL A 384 -5.60 2.75 11.50
C VAL A 384 -4.12 2.36 11.40
N VAL A 385 -3.33 2.90 12.31
CA VAL A 385 -1.88 2.68 12.37
C VAL A 385 -1.54 1.34 13.05
N PRO A 386 -0.39 0.72 12.73
CA PRO A 386 0.04 -0.53 13.36
C PRO A 386 0.10 -0.46 14.88
N ARG A 387 -0.22 -1.59 15.55
CA ARG A 387 -0.10 -1.79 17.01
C ARG A 387 -0.99 -0.90 17.89
N VAL A 388 -1.89 -0.12 17.29
CA VAL A 388 -2.90 0.67 17.99
C VAL A 388 -4.28 0.20 17.53
N THR A 389 -5.16 -0.09 18.49
CA THR A 389 -6.56 -0.35 18.18
C THR A 389 -7.26 0.97 17.88
N TYR A 390 -7.89 1.06 16.72
CA TYR A 390 -8.65 2.22 16.29
C TYR A 390 -10.12 2.06 16.63
N ASP A 391 -10.66 3.02 17.36
CA ASP A 391 -12.08 3.10 17.73
C ASP A 391 -12.83 3.93 16.68
N LEU A 392 -13.55 3.24 15.79
CA LEU A 392 -14.41 3.85 14.79
C LEU A 392 -15.80 4.06 15.37
N LYS A 393 -16.24 5.32 15.46
CA LYS A 393 -17.60 5.71 15.85
C LYS A 393 -18.20 6.58 14.77
N GLU A 394 -19.32 6.15 14.22
CA GLU A 394 -20.01 6.84 13.13
C GLU A 394 -21.50 6.95 13.44
N SER A 395 -22.04 8.14 13.16
CA SER A 395 -23.46 8.44 13.27
C SER A 395 -24.03 8.54 11.85
N VAL A 396 -24.66 7.46 11.38
CA VAL A 396 -24.98 7.27 9.96
C VAL A 396 -26.45 7.61 9.68
N SER A 397 -26.71 8.62 8.85
CA SER A 397 -28.07 8.97 8.44
C SER A 397 -28.71 7.89 7.56
N LEU A 398 -29.89 7.42 7.96
CA LEU A 398 -30.71 6.44 7.24
C LEU A 398 -31.72 7.09 6.28
N SER A 399 -31.64 8.40 6.06
CA SER A 399 -32.54 9.13 5.15
C SER A 399 -32.57 8.49 3.76
N GLY A 400 -33.76 8.24 3.22
CA GLY A 400 -33.95 7.62 1.90
C GLY A 400 -33.76 6.10 1.86
N ILE A 401 -33.65 5.44 3.01
CA ILE A 401 -33.68 3.98 3.11
C ILE A 401 -35.08 3.55 3.60
N PRO A 402 -35.82 2.75 2.83
CA PRO A 402 -37.15 2.28 3.22
C PRO A 402 -37.14 1.41 4.49
N ALA A 403 -38.31 1.27 5.12
CA ALA A 403 -38.49 0.30 6.20
C ALA A 403 -38.20 -1.12 5.69
N GLY A 404 -37.55 -1.93 6.54
CA GLY A 404 -37.14 -3.29 6.18
C GLY A 404 -35.96 -3.78 7.01
N THR A 405 -35.49 -4.98 6.68
CA THR A 405 -34.32 -5.60 7.32
C THR A 405 -33.14 -5.58 6.35
N TYR A 406 -31.97 -5.18 6.85
CA TYR A 406 -30.77 -4.99 6.06
C TYR A 406 -29.59 -5.73 6.67
N GLU A 407 -28.87 -6.50 5.85
CA GLU A 407 -27.50 -6.96 6.15
C GLU A 407 -26.55 -5.76 6.07
N LEU A 408 -25.62 -5.70 7.01
CA LEU A 408 -24.62 -4.63 7.07
C LEU A 408 -23.24 -5.11 6.61
N LEU A 409 -22.62 -4.29 5.76
CA LEU A 409 -21.26 -4.52 5.27
C LEU A 409 -20.46 -3.20 5.27
N LEU A 410 -19.14 -3.30 5.27
CA LEU A 410 -18.23 -2.18 5.07
C LEU A 410 -17.57 -2.26 3.70
N LYS A 411 -17.49 -1.13 3.02
CA LYS A 411 -16.69 -0.97 1.81
C LYS A 411 -15.66 0.13 2.02
N ILE A 412 -14.39 -0.17 1.79
CA ILE A 412 -13.32 0.84 1.72
C ILE A 412 -12.76 0.77 0.30
N GLU A 413 -13.17 1.73 -0.54
CA GLU A 413 -12.81 1.79 -1.96
C GLU A 413 -11.77 2.88 -2.21
N ASP A 414 -11.14 2.83 -3.38
CA ASP A 414 -10.23 3.87 -3.82
C ASP A 414 -10.93 5.25 -3.88
N SER A 415 -10.16 6.33 -3.69
CA SER A 415 -10.71 7.69 -3.76
C SER A 415 -10.99 8.15 -5.19
N SER A 416 -10.36 7.52 -6.18
CA SER A 416 -10.59 7.78 -7.60
C SER A 416 -11.93 7.24 -8.07
N THR A 417 -12.75 8.09 -8.69
CA THR A 417 -14.00 7.69 -9.36
C THR A 417 -13.80 6.69 -10.49
N LYS A 418 -12.58 6.57 -11.05
CA LYS A 418 -12.25 5.55 -12.07
C LYS A 418 -12.16 4.13 -11.49
N LEU A 419 -12.04 4.01 -10.17
CA LEU A 419 -11.73 2.75 -9.48
C LEU A 419 -12.79 2.34 -8.44
N VAL A 420 -13.81 3.17 -8.16
CA VAL A 420 -14.80 2.90 -7.10
C VAL A 420 -15.57 1.58 -7.30
N ASP A 421 -15.82 1.16 -8.54
CA ASP A 421 -16.57 -0.07 -8.86
C ASP A 421 -15.66 -1.28 -9.14
N ARG A 422 -14.40 -1.20 -8.70
CA ARG A 422 -13.37 -2.20 -8.96
C ARG A 422 -12.95 -2.89 -7.65
N PRO A 423 -13.45 -4.10 -7.33
CA PRO A 423 -13.17 -4.80 -6.07
C PRO A 423 -11.68 -5.05 -5.80
N ASP A 424 -10.89 -5.19 -6.85
CA ASP A 424 -9.42 -5.31 -6.85
C ASP A 424 -8.71 -4.09 -6.24
N TYR A 425 -9.36 -2.93 -6.19
CA TYR A 425 -8.86 -1.72 -5.53
C TYR A 425 -9.53 -1.43 -4.17
N CYS A 426 -10.41 -2.31 -3.71
CA CYS A 426 -11.03 -2.20 -2.39
C CYS A 426 -10.12 -2.83 -1.33
N ILE A 427 -10.21 -2.32 -0.10
CA ILE A 427 -9.49 -2.92 1.03
C ILE A 427 -10.28 -4.12 1.56
N ARG A 428 -9.68 -5.29 1.43
CA ARG A 428 -10.08 -6.53 2.10
C ARG A 428 -9.58 -6.53 3.54
N PHE A 429 -10.47 -6.83 4.49
CA PHE A 429 -10.10 -7.10 5.88
C PHE A 429 -9.58 -8.52 6.06
N ALA A 430 -8.58 -8.66 6.92
CA ALA A 430 -7.96 -9.91 7.30
C ALA A 430 -8.79 -10.64 8.36
N ASN A 431 -10.07 -10.90 8.08
CA ASN A 431 -10.95 -11.68 8.93
C ASN A 431 -11.51 -12.89 8.15
N THR A 432 -11.81 -13.97 8.85
CA THR A 432 -12.42 -15.17 8.26
C THR A 432 -13.87 -14.90 7.86
N GLY A 433 -14.26 -15.34 6.66
CA GLY A 433 -15.66 -15.29 6.19
C GLY A 433 -16.23 -13.90 5.85
N VAL A 434 -15.47 -12.81 5.99
CA VAL A 434 -16.02 -11.45 5.80
C VAL A 434 -15.98 -10.96 4.36
N TRP A 435 -15.04 -11.43 3.54
CA TRP A 435 -14.75 -10.81 2.24
C TRP A 435 -15.68 -11.29 1.12
N GLU A 436 -16.29 -10.35 0.39
CA GLU A 436 -17.06 -10.61 -0.83
C GLU A 436 -16.28 -10.17 -2.08
N ALA A 437 -15.61 -11.12 -2.73
CA ALA A 437 -14.73 -10.83 -3.86
C ALA A 437 -15.43 -10.12 -5.05
N ALA A 438 -16.70 -10.41 -5.30
CA ALA A 438 -17.44 -9.84 -6.43
C ALA A 438 -17.81 -8.35 -6.24
N THR A 439 -17.94 -7.89 -5.01
CA THR A 439 -18.46 -6.54 -4.67
C THR A 439 -17.39 -5.66 -4.01
N GLY A 440 -16.36 -6.29 -3.42
CA GLY A 440 -15.37 -5.62 -2.60
C GLY A 440 -15.87 -5.26 -1.20
N PHE A 441 -16.95 -5.91 -0.74
CA PHE A 441 -17.55 -5.64 0.57
C PHE A 441 -16.96 -6.55 1.66
N ASN A 442 -16.93 -6.06 2.89
CA ASN A 442 -16.56 -6.81 4.08
C ASN A 442 -17.82 -6.94 4.96
N LYS A 443 -18.36 -8.16 5.08
CA LYS A 443 -19.54 -8.46 5.90
C LYS A 443 -19.29 -8.14 7.37
N LEU A 444 -20.25 -7.46 7.99
CA LEU A 444 -20.25 -7.25 9.45
C LEU A 444 -20.94 -8.39 10.20
N SER A 445 -21.56 -9.34 9.50
CA SER A 445 -22.33 -10.44 10.11
C SER A 445 -23.42 -9.93 11.08
N GLN A 446 -23.99 -8.75 10.78
CA GLN A 446 -25.02 -8.09 11.58
C GLN A 446 -26.17 -7.64 10.67
N THR A 447 -27.36 -7.51 11.26
CA THR A 447 -28.53 -6.97 10.59
C THR A 447 -29.13 -5.80 11.38
N VAL A 448 -29.77 -4.88 10.66
CA VAL A 448 -30.56 -3.79 11.26
C VAL A 448 -31.97 -3.79 10.69
N ILE A 449 -32.95 -3.51 11.56
CA ILE A 449 -34.35 -3.34 11.22
C ILE A 449 -34.65 -1.85 11.23
N ILE A 450 -35.08 -1.32 10.09
CA ILE A 450 -35.52 0.08 9.93
C ILE A 450 -37.04 0.08 9.96
N LYS A 451 -37.65 0.84 10.87
CA LYS A 451 -39.11 0.92 11.03
C LYS A 451 -39.61 2.27 11.49
#